data_AF-A0A371R5Q2-F1
#
_entry.id   AF-A0A371R5Q2-F1
#
_cell.length_a   1.000
_cell.length_b   1.000
_cell.length_c   1.000
_cell.angle_alpha   90.00
_cell.angle_beta   90.00
_cell.angle_gamma   90.00
#
_symmetry.space_group_name_H-M   'P 1'
#
loop_
_entity.id
_entity.type
_entity.pdbx_description
1 polymer ?
#
loop_
_entity_poly.entity_id
_entity_poly.type
_entity_poly.pdbx_seq_one_letter_code
_entity_poly.pdbx_strand_id
1 'polypeptide(L)'
;MRAHRAVIGAALAAIALIIITYAATLPDQRFRPLVGGIQYESYMVVLGSRYFIDRCTLGFPVAKASSPSTPFGYVSAKHCVGDWPWVDIYQPRGTDDQNHIGWPEARSNNPDAFVIRVKDTSWVSNQIVSLPSGYRFKIAGYLSNDVINGSDRNEVYQKTGRSTLTTAGYNLGLKKVMVNWDIKVVGVLDYNGVEPKKDDCKNTWVIAGQGDSGGPVFKTVGDMAYVAGIVLGGVGCCWNIRIWDGSTIRACDTLLYEPYDNIARALGVVGWR
;
A
#
# COMPACT_ATOMS: atom_id res chain seq x y z
N MET A 1 47.88 2.24 17.47
CA MET A 1 47.03 1.80 16.32
C MET A 1 45.85 0.88 16.68
N ARG A 2 45.81 0.19 17.84
CA ARG A 2 44.65 -0.67 18.20
C ARG A 2 43.39 0.08 18.69
N ALA A 3 43.54 1.23 19.35
CA ALA A 3 42.41 1.99 19.89
C ALA A 3 41.50 2.60 18.79
N HIS A 4 42.05 3.10 17.68
CA HIS A 4 41.27 3.70 16.60
C HIS A 4 40.35 2.71 15.86
N ARG A 5 40.74 1.44 15.74
CA ARG A 5 39.91 0.41 15.08
C ARG A 5 38.71 0.00 15.92
N ALA A 6 38.83 0.02 17.25
CA ALA A 6 37.74 -0.30 18.17
C ALA A 6 36.65 0.79 18.19
N VAL A 7 37.04 2.07 18.13
CA VAL A 7 36.11 3.20 18.10
C VAL A 7 35.30 3.25 16.80
N ILE A 8 35.93 2.97 15.65
CA ILE A 8 35.24 2.91 14.36
C ILE A 8 34.27 1.72 14.29
N GLY A 9 34.64 0.56 14.84
CA GLY A 9 33.76 -0.62 14.90
C GLY A 9 32.53 -0.40 15.78
N ALA A 10 32.67 0.26 16.93
CA ALA A 10 31.56 0.59 17.81
C ALA A 10 30.62 1.66 17.20
N ALA A 11 31.17 2.66 16.50
CA ALA A 11 30.38 3.67 15.81
C ALA A 11 29.55 3.08 14.65
N LEU A 12 30.12 2.17 13.86
CA LEU A 12 29.39 1.48 12.79
C LEU A 12 28.30 0.55 13.31
N ALA A 13 28.54 -0.15 14.42
CA ALA A 13 27.53 -0.97 15.08
C ALA A 13 26.39 -0.13 15.66
N ALA A 14 26.69 1.04 16.24
CA ALA A 14 25.67 1.97 16.74
C ALA A 14 24.84 2.59 15.61
N ILE A 15 25.47 2.98 14.49
CA ILE A 15 24.76 3.46 13.29
C ILE A 15 23.88 2.35 12.70
N ALA A 16 24.37 1.12 12.61
CA ALA A 16 23.57 -0.01 12.16
C ALA A 16 22.38 -0.28 13.09
N LEU A 17 22.57 -0.20 14.42
CA LEU A 17 21.49 -0.37 15.40
C LEU A 17 20.44 0.75 15.31
N ILE A 18 20.86 2.00 15.10
CA ILE A 18 19.97 3.15 14.88
C ILE A 18 19.19 2.98 13.56
N ILE A 19 19.84 2.56 12.48
CA ILE A 19 19.17 2.29 11.20
C ILE A 19 18.17 1.14 11.36
N ILE A 20 18.52 0.05 12.04
CA ILE A 20 17.64 -1.11 12.27
C ILE A 20 16.44 -0.72 13.14
N THR A 21 16.64 0.06 14.20
CA THR A 21 15.55 0.50 15.10
C THR A 21 14.65 1.55 14.44
N TYR A 22 15.18 2.47 13.65
CA TYR A 22 14.37 3.40 12.86
C TYR A 22 13.59 2.68 11.77
N ALA A 23 14.23 1.75 11.05
CA ALA A 23 13.61 0.95 10.00
C ALA A 23 12.44 0.10 10.54
N ALA A 24 12.58 -0.44 11.76
CA ALA A 24 11.55 -1.20 12.45
C ALA A 24 10.35 -0.35 12.95
N THR A 25 10.41 0.98 12.87
CA THR A 25 9.28 1.86 13.27
C THR A 25 8.68 2.64 12.11
N LEU A 26 9.29 2.61 10.93
CA LEU A 26 8.89 3.42 9.77
C LEU A 26 7.42 3.28 9.36
N PRO A 27 6.80 2.08 9.35
CA PRO A 27 5.38 1.96 8.99
C PRO A 27 4.46 2.70 9.97
N ASP A 28 4.89 2.86 11.23
CA ASP A 28 4.16 3.52 12.31
C ASP A 28 4.59 4.98 12.56
N GLN A 29 5.35 5.59 11.64
CA GLN A 29 5.73 7.00 11.75
C GLN A 29 4.65 7.94 11.20
N ARG A 30 4.64 9.17 11.71
CA ARG A 30 3.84 10.26 11.14
C ARG A 30 4.57 10.82 9.91
N PHE A 31 3.84 11.03 8.81
CA PHE A 31 4.40 11.50 7.54
C PHE A 31 3.74 12.81 7.14
N ARG A 32 4.55 13.86 7.00
CA ARG A 32 4.16 15.17 6.48
C ARG A 32 5.27 15.63 5.51
N PRO A 33 5.02 15.68 4.19
CA PRO A 33 3.80 15.25 3.51
C PRO A 33 3.54 13.74 3.64
N LEU A 34 2.30 13.33 3.40
CA LEU A 34 1.91 11.92 3.27
C LEU A 34 2.57 11.32 2.02
N VAL A 35 2.82 10.01 2.04
CA VAL A 35 3.41 9.27 0.91
C VAL A 35 2.70 7.93 0.78
N GLY A 36 2.54 7.43 -0.44
CA GLY A 36 1.95 6.11 -0.67
C GLY A 36 2.79 5.00 -0.06
N GLY A 37 2.15 3.97 0.51
CA GLY A 37 2.82 2.84 1.16
C GLY A 37 2.87 2.89 2.69
N ILE A 38 2.46 4.00 3.31
CA ILE A 38 2.43 4.13 4.78
C ILE A 38 1.16 3.54 5.37
N GLN A 39 1.20 3.15 6.64
CA GLN A 39 0.00 2.72 7.36
C GLN A 39 -0.98 3.87 7.60
N TYR A 40 -2.26 3.55 7.59
CA TYR A 40 -3.30 4.35 8.24
C TYR A 40 -4.24 3.44 9.05
N GLU A 41 -4.96 4.06 9.97
CA GLU A 41 -5.99 3.44 10.81
C GLU A 41 -7.35 4.07 10.50
N SER A 42 -8.38 3.25 10.30
CA SER A 42 -9.75 3.71 10.09
C SER A 42 -10.58 3.53 11.36
N TYR A 43 -11.42 4.53 11.65
CA TYR A 43 -12.29 4.52 12.83
C TYR A 43 -13.71 4.92 12.45
N MET A 44 -14.68 4.12 12.88
CA MET A 44 -16.09 4.48 12.80
C MET A 44 -16.44 5.46 13.92
N VAL A 45 -17.17 6.52 13.59
CA VAL A 45 -17.66 7.50 14.57
C VAL A 45 -19.13 7.24 14.87
N VAL A 46 -19.45 6.90 16.13
CA VAL A 46 -20.82 6.67 16.60
C VAL A 46 -21.03 7.49 17.87
N LEU A 47 -21.96 8.45 17.82
CA LEU A 47 -22.32 9.31 18.96
C LEU A 47 -21.10 9.97 19.63
N GLY A 48 -20.13 10.43 18.83
CA GLY A 48 -18.89 11.05 19.31
C GLY A 48 -17.80 10.09 19.77
N SER A 49 -18.11 8.79 19.90
CA SER A 49 -17.13 7.74 20.21
C SER A 49 -16.51 7.19 18.92
N ARG A 50 -15.24 6.80 18.99
CA ARG A 50 -14.48 6.25 17.86
C ARG A 50 -14.18 4.78 18.09
N TYR A 51 -14.56 3.95 17.12
CA TYR A 51 -14.36 2.50 17.14
C TYR A 51 -13.41 2.11 16.02
N PHE A 52 -12.31 1.45 16.39
CA PHE A 52 -11.32 0.97 15.44
C PHE A 52 -11.97 -0.01 14.45
N ILE A 53 -11.74 0.19 13.15
CA ILE A 53 -12.21 -0.69 12.07
C ILE A 53 -11.05 -1.57 11.62
N ASP A 54 -10.02 -0.96 11.01
CA ASP A 54 -8.92 -1.71 10.42
C ASP A 54 -7.62 -0.88 10.32
N ARG A 55 -6.51 -1.58 10.06
CA ARG A 55 -5.22 -1.04 9.65
C ARG A 55 -4.99 -1.39 8.20
N CYS A 56 -4.82 -0.37 7.37
CA CYS A 56 -4.55 -0.55 5.95
C CYS A 56 -3.36 0.31 5.51
N THR A 57 -3.03 0.22 4.24
CA THR A 57 -1.93 0.97 3.64
C THR A 57 -2.48 2.06 2.72
N LEU A 58 -1.94 3.27 2.83
CA LEU A 58 -2.25 4.39 1.95
C LEU A 58 -1.77 4.07 0.53
N GLY A 59 -2.64 4.17 -0.47
CA GLY A 59 -2.32 3.85 -1.86
C GLY A 59 -1.54 4.95 -2.56
N PHE A 60 -2.15 5.56 -3.57
CA PHE A 60 -1.51 6.61 -4.39
C PHE A 60 -2.33 7.90 -4.37
N PRO A 61 -1.67 9.06 -4.57
CA PRO A 61 -2.34 10.35 -4.58
C PRO A 61 -3.20 10.53 -5.84
N VAL A 62 -4.29 11.26 -5.69
CA VAL A 62 -5.25 11.54 -6.77
C VAL A 62 -5.75 12.98 -6.72
N ALA A 63 -6.21 13.44 -7.88
CA ALA A 63 -7.01 14.64 -8.08
C ALA A 63 -8.42 14.24 -8.52
N LYS A 64 -9.40 15.14 -8.35
CA LYS A 64 -10.73 14.94 -8.95
C LYS A 64 -10.61 15.03 -10.47
N ALA A 65 -11.32 14.18 -11.22
CA ALA A 65 -11.31 14.27 -12.68
C ALA A 65 -11.84 15.64 -13.18
N SER A 66 -12.73 16.28 -12.43
CA SER A 66 -13.25 17.63 -12.69
C SER A 66 -12.27 18.76 -12.35
N SER A 67 -11.19 18.48 -11.61
CA SER A 67 -10.15 19.45 -11.26
C SER A 67 -8.78 18.77 -11.18
N PRO A 68 -8.24 18.32 -12.34
CA PRO A 68 -7.06 17.46 -12.37
C PRO A 68 -5.76 18.17 -11.96
N SER A 69 -5.77 19.52 -11.91
CA SER A 69 -4.63 20.35 -11.53
C SER A 69 -4.50 20.59 -10.02
N THR A 70 -5.43 20.08 -9.20
CA THR A 70 -5.42 20.28 -7.75
C THR A 70 -5.38 18.93 -7.03
N PRO A 71 -4.44 18.72 -6.09
CA PRO A 71 -4.43 17.49 -5.30
C PRO A 71 -5.70 17.40 -4.48
N PHE A 72 -6.27 16.20 -4.41
CA PHE A 72 -7.51 15.96 -3.70
C PHE A 72 -7.32 15.01 -2.52
N GLY A 73 -6.54 13.95 -2.71
CA GLY A 73 -6.33 12.99 -1.64
C GLY A 73 -5.61 11.73 -2.08
N TYR A 74 -5.95 10.60 -1.45
CA TYR A 74 -5.33 9.30 -1.72
C TYR A 74 -6.39 8.22 -1.97
N VAL A 75 -6.07 7.28 -2.84
CA VAL A 75 -6.86 6.05 -3.01
C VAL A 75 -6.42 5.00 -1.99
N SER A 76 -7.35 4.19 -1.52
CA SER A 76 -7.10 2.94 -0.76
C SER A 76 -8.24 1.93 -0.98
N ALA A 77 -8.13 0.73 -0.41
CA ALA A 77 -9.10 -0.35 -0.59
C ALA A 77 -10.37 -0.11 0.24
N LYS A 78 -11.56 -0.28 -0.36
CA LYS A 78 -12.84 0.08 0.30
C LYS A 78 -13.15 -0.83 1.47
N HIS A 79 -12.78 -2.11 1.44
CA HIS A 79 -12.99 -3.01 2.58
C HIS A 79 -12.32 -2.54 3.88
N CYS A 80 -11.31 -1.68 3.82
CA CYS A 80 -10.67 -1.07 5.00
C CYS A 80 -11.59 -0.11 5.77
N VAL A 81 -12.65 0.39 5.15
CA VAL A 81 -13.60 1.35 5.74
C VAL A 81 -15.04 0.87 5.70
N GLY A 82 -15.32 -0.24 4.99
CA GLY A 82 -16.67 -0.76 4.81
C GLY A 82 -17.64 0.24 4.17
N ASP A 83 -18.94 0.04 4.41
CA ASP A 83 -20.02 0.95 3.98
C ASP A 83 -20.44 1.94 5.09
N TRP A 84 -19.59 2.10 6.11
CA TRP A 84 -19.90 2.93 7.25
C TRP A 84 -19.98 4.42 6.85
N PRO A 85 -21.05 5.15 7.20
CA PRO A 85 -21.25 6.53 6.77
C PRO A 85 -20.26 7.51 7.42
N TRP A 86 -19.86 7.24 8.68
CA TRP A 86 -19.01 8.12 9.47
C TRP A 86 -17.68 7.44 9.78
N VAL A 87 -16.69 7.64 8.92
CA VAL A 87 -15.36 7.09 9.09
C VAL A 87 -14.34 8.21 9.05
N ASP A 88 -13.50 8.26 10.08
CA ASP A 88 -12.31 9.09 10.12
C ASP A 88 -11.08 8.21 9.85
N ILE A 89 -10.06 8.80 9.21
CA ILE A 89 -8.83 8.11 8.85
C ILE A 89 -7.64 8.81 9.49
N TYR A 90 -6.81 8.06 10.21
CA TYR A 90 -5.68 8.59 10.97
C TYR A 90 -4.38 7.92 10.55
N GLN A 91 -3.26 8.63 10.71
CA GLN A 91 -1.98 7.96 10.84
C GLN A 91 -1.88 7.22 12.18
N PRO A 92 -0.98 6.23 12.31
CA PRO A 92 -0.83 5.47 13.54
C PRO A 92 -0.51 6.34 14.76
N ARG A 93 -0.68 5.77 15.96
CA ARG A 93 -0.39 6.36 17.28
C ARG A 93 -1.47 7.27 17.87
N GLY A 94 -2.71 7.16 17.40
CA GLY A 94 -3.89 7.69 18.09
C GLY A 94 -4.78 8.59 17.24
N THR A 95 -5.95 8.90 17.79
CA THR A 95 -7.06 9.59 17.12
C THR A 95 -7.05 11.11 17.34
N ASP A 96 -5.86 11.69 17.57
CA ASP A 96 -5.72 13.13 17.71
C ASP A 96 -5.82 13.86 16.36
N ASP A 97 -6.09 15.17 16.43
CA ASP A 97 -6.17 16.02 15.24
C ASP A 97 -4.85 16.11 14.48
N GLN A 98 -3.71 15.82 15.11
CA GLN A 98 -2.43 15.86 14.40
C GLN A 98 -2.24 14.62 13.51
N ASN A 99 -2.82 13.48 13.87
CA ASN A 99 -2.81 12.24 13.11
C ASN A 99 -3.96 12.14 12.10
N HIS A 100 -5.05 12.87 12.30
CA HIS A 100 -6.21 12.82 11.41
C HIS A 100 -5.83 13.21 9.97
N ILE A 101 -5.96 12.27 9.03
CA ILE A 101 -5.67 12.43 7.60
C ILE A 101 -6.87 13.04 6.88
N GLY A 102 -8.06 12.53 7.13
CA GLY A 102 -9.29 12.96 6.46
C GLY A 102 -10.38 11.89 6.45
N TRP A 103 -11.23 11.92 5.42
CA TRP A 103 -12.48 11.15 5.37
C TRP A 103 -12.66 10.44 4.03
N PRO A 104 -13.34 9.29 3.98
CA PRO A 104 -13.79 8.73 2.71
C PRO A 104 -14.77 9.67 1.99
N GLU A 105 -14.61 9.85 0.69
CA GLU A 105 -15.53 10.66 -0.14
C GLU A 105 -16.24 9.83 -1.22
N ALA A 106 -15.48 9.13 -2.07
CA ALA A 106 -16.02 8.24 -3.09
C ALA A 106 -15.65 6.79 -2.76
N ARG A 107 -16.58 5.85 -2.96
CA ARG A 107 -16.40 4.41 -2.68
C ARG A 107 -16.93 3.59 -3.85
N SER A 108 -16.31 2.46 -4.13
CA SER A 108 -16.82 1.44 -5.04
C SER A 108 -16.59 0.04 -4.45
N ASN A 109 -17.50 -0.88 -4.76
CA ASN A 109 -17.31 -2.31 -4.52
C ASN A 109 -16.65 -3.01 -5.72
N ASN A 110 -16.71 -2.39 -6.90
CA ASN A 110 -16.13 -2.90 -8.14
C ASN A 110 -15.60 -1.71 -8.97
N PRO A 111 -14.30 -1.36 -8.83
CA PRO A 111 -13.27 -2.00 -8.00
C PRO A 111 -13.48 -1.79 -6.50
N ASP A 112 -12.88 -2.61 -5.65
CA ASP A 112 -12.84 -2.44 -4.19
C ASP A 112 -11.89 -1.30 -3.78
N ALA A 113 -12.35 -0.08 -3.99
CA ALA A 113 -11.54 1.11 -3.80
C ALA A 113 -12.36 2.28 -3.28
N PHE A 114 -11.71 3.17 -2.55
CA PHE A 114 -12.28 4.44 -2.12
C PHE A 114 -11.23 5.55 -2.16
N VAL A 115 -11.71 6.79 -2.13
CA VAL A 115 -10.87 7.98 -2.04
C VAL A 115 -10.97 8.57 -0.65
N ILE A 116 -9.82 8.81 -0.04
CA ILE A 116 -9.64 9.61 1.16
C ILE A 116 -9.53 11.06 0.72
N ARG A 117 -10.54 11.90 0.99
CA ARG A 117 -10.38 13.34 0.94
C ARG A 117 -9.49 13.75 2.10
N VAL A 118 -8.27 14.19 1.78
CA VAL A 118 -7.33 14.66 2.79
C VAL A 118 -7.79 16.02 3.29
N LYS A 119 -7.70 16.23 4.61
CA LYS A 119 -8.18 17.48 5.24
C LYS A 119 -7.35 18.71 4.86
N ASP A 120 -6.06 18.50 4.56
CA ASP A 120 -5.11 19.52 4.13
C ASP A 120 -4.38 19.02 2.89
N THR A 121 -4.70 19.60 1.73
CA THR A 121 -4.16 19.17 0.44
C THR A 121 -2.65 19.44 0.30
N SER A 122 -2.06 20.29 1.15
CA SER A 122 -0.60 20.48 1.21
C SER A 122 0.14 19.22 1.68
N TRP A 123 -0.57 18.27 2.29
CA TRP A 123 0.00 16.99 2.72
C TRP A 123 0.04 15.95 1.61
N VAL A 124 -0.61 16.20 0.47
CA VAL A 124 -0.60 15.27 -0.66
C VAL A 124 0.74 15.42 -1.40
N SER A 125 1.54 14.36 -1.42
CA SER A 125 2.74 14.26 -2.26
C SER A 125 2.56 13.27 -3.40
N ASN A 126 3.32 13.47 -4.47
CA ASN A 126 3.46 12.56 -5.61
C ASN A 126 4.51 11.46 -5.36
N GLN A 127 4.59 10.91 -4.15
CA GLN A 127 5.63 9.96 -3.77
C GLN A 127 5.07 8.63 -3.24
N ILE A 128 5.84 7.56 -3.45
CA ILE A 128 5.65 6.24 -2.83
C ILE A 128 6.90 5.90 -2.03
N VAL A 129 6.73 5.38 -0.80
CA VAL A 129 7.84 4.96 0.06
C VAL A 129 8.12 3.46 -0.07
N SER A 130 9.38 3.11 -0.24
CA SER A 130 9.86 1.75 -0.04
C SER A 130 10.12 1.50 1.44
N LEU A 131 9.54 0.43 1.98
CA LEU A 131 9.72 -0.01 3.36
C LEU A 131 10.56 -1.29 3.40
N PRO A 132 11.44 -1.45 4.39
CA PRO A 132 11.70 -0.54 5.50
C PRO A 132 12.84 0.46 5.20
N SER A 133 13.27 0.60 3.94
CA SER A 133 14.40 1.48 3.59
C SER A 133 14.11 2.97 3.79
N GLY A 134 12.84 3.37 3.73
CA GLY A 134 12.41 4.76 3.73
C GLY A 134 12.68 5.48 2.41
N TYR A 135 13.19 4.77 1.39
CA TYR A 135 13.47 5.34 0.07
C TYR A 135 12.18 5.84 -0.58
N ARG A 136 12.21 6.97 -1.29
CA ARG A 136 11.01 7.57 -1.89
C ARG A 136 11.13 7.64 -3.39
N PHE A 137 10.21 6.98 -4.09
CA PHE A 137 10.05 7.10 -5.53
C PHE A 137 9.12 8.24 -5.86
N LYS A 138 9.46 9.02 -6.89
CA LYS A 138 8.54 10.01 -7.47
C LYS A 138 7.61 9.32 -8.45
N ILE A 139 6.31 9.59 -8.37
CA ILE A 139 5.33 9.05 -9.31
C ILE A 139 5.49 9.77 -10.64
N ALA A 140 5.88 9.04 -11.68
CA ALA A 140 6.03 9.57 -13.04
C ALA A 140 4.77 9.35 -13.89
N GLY A 141 3.98 8.32 -13.56
CA GLY A 141 2.77 8.01 -14.31
C GLY A 141 1.97 6.87 -13.70
N TYR A 142 0.90 6.53 -14.41
CA TYR A 142 -0.06 5.50 -14.05
C TYR A 142 -0.21 4.55 -15.24
N LEU A 143 -0.11 3.26 -15.01
CA LEU A 143 -0.13 2.24 -16.05
C LEU A 143 -1.57 1.91 -16.42
N SER A 144 -1.85 1.91 -17.73
CA SER A 144 -3.15 1.50 -18.24
C SER A 144 -3.31 -0.02 -18.19
N ASN A 145 -4.56 -0.47 -18.26
CA ASN A 145 -4.90 -1.89 -18.36
C ASN A 145 -4.24 -2.56 -19.58
N ASP A 146 -4.12 -1.85 -20.71
CA ASP A 146 -3.48 -2.36 -21.93
C ASP A 146 -1.97 -2.57 -21.74
N VAL A 147 -1.30 -1.67 -21.03
CA VAL A 147 0.13 -1.82 -20.71
C VAL A 147 0.34 -3.01 -19.77
N ILE A 148 -0.44 -3.09 -18.69
CA ILE A 148 -0.38 -4.18 -17.70
C ILE A 148 -0.61 -5.55 -18.35
N ASN A 149 -1.57 -5.66 -19.27
CA ASN A 149 -1.91 -6.94 -19.90
C ASN A 149 -1.08 -7.24 -21.17
N GLY A 150 -0.39 -6.23 -21.70
CA GLY A 150 0.40 -6.29 -22.93
C GLY A 150 1.89 -6.20 -22.64
N SER A 151 2.46 -5.00 -22.87
CA SER A 151 3.91 -4.79 -22.87
C SER A 151 4.59 -5.03 -21.53
N ASP A 152 3.88 -4.86 -20.41
CA ASP A 152 4.42 -5.10 -19.07
C ASP A 152 4.12 -6.49 -18.52
N ARG A 153 3.60 -7.42 -19.35
CA ARG A 153 3.40 -8.79 -18.92
C ARG A 153 4.75 -9.47 -18.65
N ASN A 154 4.84 -10.17 -17.52
CA ASN A 154 6.05 -10.79 -16.96
C ASN A 154 7.15 -9.80 -16.53
N GLU A 155 6.85 -8.50 -16.46
CA GLU A 155 7.76 -7.52 -15.85
C GLU A 155 7.67 -7.57 -14.32
N VAL A 156 8.75 -7.14 -13.64
CA VAL A 156 8.78 -7.08 -12.17
C VAL A 156 8.05 -5.85 -11.68
N TYR A 157 7.04 -6.06 -10.85
CA TYR A 157 6.30 -5.03 -10.14
C TYR A 157 6.62 -5.12 -8.66
N GLN A 158 6.53 -3.99 -7.99
CA GLN A 158 6.69 -3.86 -6.56
C GLN A 158 5.35 -3.51 -5.92
N LYS A 159 5.19 -3.92 -4.67
CA LYS A 159 4.15 -3.39 -3.80
C LYS A 159 4.81 -2.91 -2.52
N THR A 160 4.25 -1.88 -1.89
CA THR A 160 4.66 -1.47 -0.55
C THR A 160 3.44 -1.42 0.36
N GLY A 161 3.59 -1.89 1.60
CA GLY A 161 2.50 -2.08 2.55
C GLY A 161 2.98 -2.16 3.99
N ARG A 162 2.07 -1.89 4.94
CA ARG A 162 2.43 -1.88 6.37
C ARG A 162 2.95 -3.22 6.88
N SER A 163 2.44 -4.34 6.40
CA SER A 163 2.65 -5.65 7.01
C SER A 163 3.86 -6.36 6.43
N THR A 164 3.90 -6.47 5.11
CA THR A 164 4.99 -7.19 4.43
C THR A 164 6.00 -6.25 3.77
N LEU A 165 5.91 -4.95 4.06
CA LEU A 165 6.85 -3.93 3.61
C LEU A 165 6.91 -3.87 2.08
N THR A 166 8.05 -3.48 1.50
CA THR A 166 8.24 -3.55 0.05
C THR A 166 8.62 -4.97 -0.38
N THR A 167 7.81 -5.56 -1.25
CA THR A 167 8.09 -6.84 -1.92
C THR A 167 7.92 -6.68 -3.42
N ALA A 168 8.35 -7.67 -4.18
CA ALA A 168 8.24 -7.68 -5.63
C ALA A 168 7.70 -9.02 -6.14
N GLY A 169 7.10 -8.99 -7.32
CA GLY A 169 6.62 -10.16 -8.05
C GLY A 169 6.47 -9.87 -9.53
N TYR A 170 6.34 -10.91 -10.33
CA TYR A 170 6.12 -10.80 -11.77
C TYR A 170 4.65 -10.49 -12.06
N ASN A 171 4.41 -9.52 -12.92
CA ASN A 171 3.08 -9.16 -13.40
C ASN A 171 2.55 -10.24 -14.36
N LEU A 172 1.54 -11.00 -13.95
CA LEU A 172 0.91 -12.02 -14.80
C LEU A 172 -0.18 -11.46 -15.71
N GLY A 173 -0.45 -10.15 -15.64
CA GLY A 173 -1.49 -9.45 -16.38
C GLY A 173 -2.82 -9.37 -15.61
N LEU A 174 -3.89 -9.05 -16.34
CA LEU A 174 -5.23 -8.92 -15.78
C LEU A 174 -5.99 -10.26 -15.85
N LYS A 175 -6.62 -10.66 -14.74
CA LYS A 175 -7.45 -11.85 -14.67
C LYS A 175 -8.86 -11.53 -14.18
N LYS A 176 -9.84 -12.29 -14.68
CA LYS A 176 -11.19 -12.32 -14.10
C LYS A 176 -11.19 -13.28 -12.93
N VAL A 177 -11.52 -12.78 -11.75
CA VAL A 177 -11.59 -13.58 -10.52
C VAL A 177 -12.96 -13.40 -9.87
N MET A 178 -13.42 -14.43 -9.18
CA MET A 178 -14.61 -14.33 -8.33
C MET A 178 -14.18 -13.95 -6.91
N VAL A 179 -14.64 -12.80 -6.43
CA VAL A 179 -14.37 -12.30 -5.08
C VAL A 179 -15.71 -11.99 -4.43
N ASN A 180 -16.04 -12.69 -3.35
CA ASN A 180 -17.33 -12.55 -2.64
C ASN A 180 -18.55 -12.62 -3.58
N TRP A 181 -18.55 -13.60 -4.50
CA TRP A 181 -19.59 -13.81 -5.51
C TRP A 181 -19.68 -12.78 -6.64
N ASP A 182 -18.85 -11.73 -6.62
CA ASP A 182 -18.73 -10.78 -7.72
C ASP A 182 -17.55 -11.12 -8.64
N ILE A 183 -17.76 -11.01 -9.95
CA ILE A 183 -16.68 -11.13 -10.93
C ILE A 183 -15.94 -9.79 -11.02
N LYS A 184 -14.64 -9.81 -10.70
CA LYS A 184 -13.75 -8.64 -10.77
C LYS A 184 -12.64 -8.85 -11.79
N VAL A 185 -12.20 -7.77 -12.42
CA VAL A 185 -10.99 -7.75 -13.25
C VAL A 185 -9.87 -7.15 -12.41
N VAL A 186 -8.94 -8.00 -11.98
CA VAL A 186 -7.83 -7.64 -11.09
C VAL A 186 -6.50 -7.90 -11.79
N GLY A 187 -5.46 -7.17 -11.39
CA GLY A 187 -4.10 -7.56 -11.72
C GLY A 187 -3.58 -8.63 -10.75
N VAL A 188 -2.63 -9.43 -11.23
CA VAL A 188 -2.05 -10.53 -10.45
C VAL A 188 -0.53 -10.39 -10.43
N LEU A 189 0.07 -10.32 -9.24
CA LEU A 189 1.52 -10.48 -9.06
C LEU A 189 1.82 -11.82 -8.41
N ASP A 190 2.85 -12.50 -8.91
CA ASP A 190 3.31 -13.79 -8.41
C ASP A 190 4.82 -13.77 -8.23
N TYR A 191 5.31 -14.29 -7.10
CA TYR A 191 6.73 -14.28 -6.78
C TYR A 191 7.55 -15.16 -7.72
N ASN A 192 6.97 -16.30 -8.14
CA ASN A 192 7.69 -17.30 -8.93
C ASN A 192 7.49 -17.13 -10.44
N GLY A 193 6.64 -16.20 -10.87
CA GLY A 193 6.20 -16.11 -12.27
C GLY A 193 5.47 -17.36 -12.77
N VAL A 194 5.17 -18.30 -11.87
CA VAL A 194 4.50 -19.57 -12.12
C VAL A 194 3.49 -19.76 -11.00
N GLU A 195 2.22 -19.94 -11.40
CA GLU A 195 1.07 -20.04 -10.50
C GLU A 195 1.37 -21.03 -9.35
N PRO A 196 1.24 -20.62 -8.08
CA PRO A 196 1.75 -21.41 -6.98
C PRO A 196 0.96 -22.71 -6.79
N LYS A 197 1.68 -23.76 -6.38
CA LYS A 197 1.05 -25.01 -5.89
C LYS A 197 0.59 -24.79 -4.46
N LYS A 198 -0.69 -25.10 -4.21
CA LYS A 198 -1.51 -24.76 -3.03
C LYS A 198 -0.97 -25.19 -1.65
N ASP A 199 0.09 -26.01 -1.57
CA ASP A 199 0.37 -26.81 -0.37
C ASP A 199 1.68 -26.48 0.40
N ASP A 200 2.52 -25.53 -0.05
CA ASP A 200 3.85 -25.34 0.57
C ASP A 200 4.02 -24.03 1.34
N CYS A 201 3.32 -23.90 2.47
CA CYS A 201 3.40 -22.73 3.35
C CYS A 201 4.72 -22.57 4.12
N LYS A 202 5.69 -23.48 3.97
CA LYS A 202 6.91 -23.50 4.79
C LYS A 202 8.11 -22.85 4.11
N ASN A 203 8.06 -22.65 2.79
CA ASN A 203 9.19 -22.14 1.99
C ASN A 203 8.79 -21.03 1.00
N THR A 204 7.57 -20.51 1.06
CA THR A 204 7.10 -19.50 0.10
C THR A 204 7.50 -18.08 0.49
N TRP A 205 7.95 -17.35 -0.51
CA TRP A 205 8.17 -15.91 -0.39
C TRP A 205 6.82 -15.21 -0.36
N VAL A 206 6.61 -14.38 0.65
CA VAL A 206 5.36 -13.65 0.86
C VAL A 206 5.39 -12.40 -0.01
N ILE A 207 4.39 -12.23 -0.88
CA ILE A 207 4.20 -10.96 -1.57
C ILE A 207 3.34 -10.02 -0.74
N ALA A 208 2.24 -10.46 -0.15
CA ALA A 208 1.29 -9.57 0.53
C ALA A 208 0.73 -10.19 1.81
N GLY A 209 0.28 -9.38 2.76
CA GLY A 209 -0.37 -9.86 3.97
C GLY A 209 -1.47 -8.95 4.48
N GLN A 210 -2.22 -9.42 5.47
CA GLN A 210 -3.28 -8.65 6.10
C GLN A 210 -2.75 -7.31 6.58
N GLY A 211 -3.38 -6.22 6.16
CA GLY A 211 -2.96 -4.84 6.41
C GLY A 211 -2.25 -4.16 5.24
N ASP A 212 -1.75 -4.91 4.24
CA ASP A 212 -1.20 -4.31 3.02
C ASP A 212 -2.27 -3.77 2.07
N SER A 213 -3.54 -4.12 2.31
CA SER A 213 -4.70 -3.63 1.56
C SER A 213 -4.68 -2.12 1.37
N GLY A 214 -4.94 -1.70 0.13
CA GLY A 214 -4.86 -0.30 -0.29
C GLY A 214 -3.47 0.18 -0.68
N GLY A 215 -2.40 -0.54 -0.31
CA GLY A 215 -1.03 -0.15 -0.62
C GLY A 215 -0.75 -0.09 -2.13
N PRO A 216 0.14 0.79 -2.60
CA PRO A 216 0.35 0.96 -4.02
C PRO A 216 1.11 -0.24 -4.61
N VAL A 217 0.70 -0.61 -5.83
CA VAL A 217 1.41 -1.54 -6.72
C VAL A 217 1.99 -0.73 -7.87
N PHE A 218 3.28 -0.89 -8.15
CA PHE A 218 4.00 -0.01 -9.08
C PHE A 218 5.22 -0.69 -9.71
N LYS A 219 5.60 -0.24 -10.91
CA LYS A 219 6.87 -0.56 -11.57
C LYS A 219 7.87 0.57 -11.34
N THR A 220 9.15 0.28 -11.18
CA THR A 220 10.20 1.31 -11.05
C THR A 220 11.08 1.39 -12.27
N VAL A 221 11.49 2.61 -12.62
CA VAL A 221 12.50 2.91 -13.64
C VAL A 221 13.40 4.00 -13.09
N GLY A 222 14.57 3.62 -12.57
CA GLY A 222 15.40 4.50 -11.76
C GLY A 222 14.64 4.95 -10.49
N ASP A 223 14.60 6.26 -10.25
CA ASP A 223 13.95 6.86 -9.07
C ASP A 223 12.45 7.16 -9.28
N MET A 224 11.91 6.70 -10.41
CA MET A 224 10.53 6.92 -10.81
C MET A 224 9.68 5.69 -10.57
N ALA A 225 8.45 5.89 -10.10
CA ALA A 225 7.41 4.88 -9.98
C ALA A 225 6.30 5.11 -11.02
N TYR A 226 5.87 4.01 -11.63
CA TYR A 226 4.69 3.94 -12.50
C TYR A 226 3.63 3.10 -11.81
N VAL A 227 2.55 3.73 -11.38
CA VAL A 227 1.54 3.11 -10.52
C VAL A 227 0.61 2.23 -11.33
N ALA A 228 0.50 0.96 -10.97
CA ALA A 228 -0.39 0.00 -11.58
C ALA A 228 -1.76 -0.08 -10.89
N GLY A 229 -1.83 0.21 -9.59
CA GLY A 229 -3.04 0.03 -8.81
C GLY A 229 -2.82 0.02 -7.30
N ILE A 230 -3.78 -0.56 -6.58
CA ILE A 230 -3.70 -0.79 -5.12
C ILE A 230 -3.89 -2.27 -4.78
N VAL A 231 -3.24 -2.73 -3.72
CA VAL A 231 -3.41 -4.07 -3.15
C VAL A 231 -4.87 -4.30 -2.78
N LEU A 232 -5.44 -5.38 -3.33
CA LEU A 232 -6.77 -5.89 -2.96
C LEU A 232 -6.64 -6.93 -1.85
N GLY A 233 -5.68 -7.84 -1.98
CA GLY A 233 -5.49 -8.99 -1.10
C GLY A 233 -4.61 -10.03 -1.77
N GLY A 234 -4.76 -11.30 -1.41
CA GLY A 234 -3.98 -12.37 -2.02
C GLY A 234 -4.69 -13.73 -2.00
N VAL A 235 -4.13 -14.66 -2.76
CA VAL A 235 -4.50 -16.08 -2.80
C VAL A 235 -3.29 -16.94 -2.47
N GLY A 236 -3.47 -18.23 -2.17
CA GLY A 236 -2.35 -19.08 -1.72
C GLY A 236 -1.83 -18.69 -0.33
N CYS A 237 -2.72 -18.26 0.56
CA CYS A 237 -2.31 -17.64 1.80
C CYS A 237 -2.01 -18.65 2.91
N CYS A 238 -0.96 -18.34 3.67
CA CYS A 238 -0.52 -19.02 4.86
C CYS A 238 -0.88 -18.23 6.10
N TRP A 239 -1.13 -18.96 7.19
CA TRP A 239 -1.43 -18.39 8.49
C TRP A 239 -0.18 -18.39 9.36
N ASN A 240 -0.22 -17.57 10.39
CA ASN A 240 0.77 -17.52 11.46
C ASN A 240 2.16 -16.98 11.08
N ILE A 241 2.20 -16.05 10.12
CA ILE A 241 3.45 -15.39 9.73
C ILE A 241 3.69 -14.21 10.67
N ARG A 242 4.80 -14.24 11.42
CA ARG A 242 5.21 -13.14 12.28
C ARG A 242 5.84 -12.03 11.45
N ILE A 243 5.40 -10.79 11.65
CA ILE A 243 5.93 -9.61 10.98
C ILE A 243 6.74 -8.71 11.92
N TRP A 244 7.25 -7.61 11.39
CA TRP A 244 8.20 -6.71 12.04
C TRP A 244 7.68 -6.07 13.35
N ASP A 245 6.35 -5.89 13.49
CA ASP A 245 5.74 -5.36 14.72
C ASP A 245 5.50 -6.47 15.78
N GLY A 246 5.95 -7.70 15.52
CA GLY A 246 5.79 -8.87 16.38
C GLY A 246 4.42 -9.54 16.29
N SER A 247 3.45 -8.93 15.59
CA SER A 247 2.15 -9.54 15.34
C SER A 247 2.24 -10.68 14.33
N THR A 248 1.18 -11.48 14.33
CA THR A 248 1.05 -12.66 13.51
C THR A 248 -0.10 -12.45 12.54
N ILE A 249 0.15 -12.63 11.25
CA ILE A 249 -0.82 -12.33 10.19
C ILE A 249 -1.04 -13.50 9.24
N ARG A 250 -2.07 -13.36 8.41
CA ARG A 250 -2.24 -14.11 7.17
C ARG A 250 -1.46 -13.42 6.05
N ALA A 251 -0.64 -14.17 5.32
CA ALA A 251 0.13 -13.65 4.19
C ALA A 251 0.13 -14.62 3.00
N CYS A 252 0.33 -14.10 1.80
CA CYS A 252 0.03 -14.76 0.53
C CYS A 252 1.21 -14.61 -0.43
N ASP A 253 1.47 -15.65 -1.22
CA ASP A 253 2.51 -15.69 -2.26
C ASP A 253 2.04 -15.07 -3.59
N THR A 254 0.72 -15.00 -3.79
CA THR A 254 0.08 -14.34 -4.91
C THR A 254 -0.68 -13.12 -4.43
N LEU A 255 -0.38 -11.97 -5.02
CA LEU A 255 -1.07 -10.71 -4.79
C LEU A 255 -2.12 -10.47 -5.86
N LEU A 256 -3.32 -10.08 -5.43
CA LEU A 256 -4.34 -9.47 -6.28
C LEU A 256 -4.35 -7.96 -6.04
N TYR A 257 -4.50 -7.19 -7.11
CA TYR A 257 -4.58 -5.73 -7.01
C TYR A 257 -5.67 -5.14 -7.92
N GLU A 258 -6.29 -4.06 -7.47
CA GLU A 258 -7.26 -3.29 -8.25
C GLU A 258 -6.50 -2.36 -9.22
N PRO A 259 -6.65 -2.51 -10.54
CA PRO A 259 -5.93 -1.69 -11.52
C PRO A 259 -6.35 -0.23 -11.48
N TYR A 260 -5.39 0.67 -11.70
CA TYR A 260 -5.60 2.13 -11.70
C TYR A 260 -6.76 2.57 -12.60
N ASP A 261 -6.83 2.10 -13.85
CA ASP A 261 -7.87 2.51 -14.81
C ASP A 261 -9.28 2.22 -14.30
N ASN A 262 -9.46 1.07 -13.64
CA ASN A 262 -10.75 0.68 -13.07
C ASN A 262 -11.14 1.62 -11.92
N ILE A 263 -10.16 1.96 -11.07
CA ILE A 263 -10.33 2.85 -9.92
C ILE A 263 -10.66 4.27 -10.39
N ALA A 264 -9.85 4.82 -11.29
CA ALA A 264 -10.00 6.17 -11.82
C ALA A 264 -11.40 6.37 -12.42
N ARG A 265 -11.86 5.41 -13.23
CA ARG A 265 -13.18 5.42 -13.84
C ARG A 265 -14.31 5.34 -12.81
N ALA A 266 -14.23 4.42 -11.87
CA ALA A 266 -15.31 4.19 -10.91
C ALA A 266 -15.45 5.30 -9.87
N LEU A 267 -14.33 5.91 -9.47
CA LEU A 267 -14.30 6.94 -8.42
C LEU A 267 -14.30 8.38 -8.97
N GLY A 268 -14.23 8.56 -10.30
CA GLY A 268 -14.20 9.89 -10.92
C GLY A 268 -12.93 10.68 -10.57
N VAL A 269 -11.80 10.00 -10.51
CA VAL A 269 -10.49 10.58 -10.15
C VAL A 269 -9.45 10.35 -11.23
N VAL A 270 -8.38 11.14 -11.17
CA VAL A 270 -7.17 10.93 -11.96
C VAL A 270 -5.96 10.91 -11.05
N GLY A 271 -4.90 10.24 -11.48
CA GLY A 271 -3.63 10.25 -10.78
C GLY A 271 -3.04 11.66 -10.62
N TRP A 272 -2.56 12.00 -9.42
CA TRP A 272 -1.90 13.27 -9.12
C TRP A 272 -0.38 13.16 -9.26
N ARG A 273 0.24 14.12 -9.96
CA ARG A 273 1.68 14.14 -10.24
C ARG A 273 2.27 15.54 -10.13
#